data_AF-A0A1F4E8M2-F1
#
_entry.id   AF-A0A1F4E8M2-F1
#
_cell.length_a   1.000
_cell.length_b   1.000
_cell.length_c   1.000
_cell.angle_alpha   90.00
_cell.angle_beta   90.00
_cell.angle_gamma   90.00
#
_symmetry.space_group_name_H-M   'P 1'
#
loop_
_entity.id
_entity.type
_entity.pdbx_description
1 polymer ?
#
loop_
_entity_poly.entity_id
_entity_poly.type
_entity_poly.pdbx_seq_one_letter_code
_entity_poly.pdbx_strand_id
1 'polypeptide(L)'
;METLFKDLLFQRNPVFLLTENTNVKSILGYYQGFVTGQNQYLLDDAKTITPVETLERLRALDYLHKINERDYQNVIASFAALHALRNRLQHFALKIYPDQIIRVLGNLVPKSVLMLNGCYLARRAEEMGLRLIDLLPHTAFRQALAGSGDSPSIQADLNKIFPASTDVIAMLESKYDVLLNAAIKRFKKATFPDLPITLRLRDHGHVGAPPYMPEIELAGWINTKLSPHDNAKGGRVLWSREPVNALYEAKTVVHDPVITGQQTGSPGFTTSKLTIDVSALIQVLTPETCFNIPDAEDSLPYIKNPELNIRLTLECTSEGLFNDWHFDVSRVQALSGELRIELASAIFGDEPTVPSVRAVHTIPLSDANAAIRFHAFVESNRKLRDHFSLELSVEGKASLRFG
;
A
#
# COMPACT_ATOMS: atom_id res chain seq x y z
N MET A 1 -18.99 -1.72 18.25
CA MET A 1 -17.58 -1.28 18.26
C MET A 1 -17.47 0.23 18.43
N GLU A 2 -17.99 1.04 17.49
CA GLU A 2 -18.06 2.50 17.65
C GLU A 2 -18.60 2.92 19.02
N THR A 3 -19.74 2.35 19.43
CA THR A 3 -20.35 2.61 20.74
C THR A 3 -19.40 2.34 21.90
N LEU A 4 -18.59 1.27 21.85
CA LEU A 4 -17.65 0.94 22.91
C LEU A 4 -16.44 1.88 22.93
N PHE A 5 -15.91 2.26 21.75
CA PHE A 5 -14.85 3.27 21.69
C PHE A 5 -15.34 4.63 22.22
N LYS A 6 -16.57 5.01 21.89
CA LYS A 6 -17.19 6.24 22.41
C LYS A 6 -17.46 6.14 23.90
N ASP A 7 -17.88 4.98 24.40
CA ASP A 7 -18.07 4.75 25.84
C ASP A 7 -16.77 4.94 26.63
N LEU A 8 -15.61 4.52 26.10
CA LEU A 8 -14.30 4.80 26.71
C LEU A 8 -14.07 6.32 26.91
N LEU A 9 -14.38 7.14 25.91
CA LEU A 9 -14.29 8.60 26.03
C LEU A 9 -15.35 9.17 26.98
N PHE A 10 -16.59 8.70 26.87
CA PHE A 10 -17.72 9.17 27.66
C PHE A 10 -17.50 8.97 29.16
N GLN A 11 -17.01 7.79 29.55
CA GLN A 11 -16.69 7.48 30.94
C GLN A 11 -15.60 8.38 31.51
N ARG A 12 -14.71 8.90 30.65
CA ARG A 12 -13.72 9.89 31.05
C ARG A 12 -14.33 11.29 31.15
N ASN A 13 -15.03 11.73 30.12
CA ASN A 13 -15.81 12.95 30.14
C ASN A 13 -16.80 12.93 28.96
N PRO A 14 -18.12 13.10 29.18
CA PRO A 14 -19.11 13.18 28.12
C PRO A 14 -18.79 14.25 27.07
N VAL A 15 -18.11 15.34 27.45
CA VAL A 15 -17.70 16.41 26.54
C VAL A 15 -16.74 15.90 25.46
N PHE A 16 -15.97 14.83 25.71
CA PHE A 16 -15.10 14.24 24.71
C PHE A 16 -15.84 13.58 23.55
N LEU A 17 -17.16 13.37 23.66
CA LEU A 17 -17.98 12.94 22.54
C LEU A 17 -18.54 14.09 21.70
N LEU A 18 -18.38 15.33 22.15
CA LEU A 18 -18.94 16.51 21.47
C LEU A 18 -17.96 17.06 20.43
N THR A 19 -18.52 17.62 19.35
CA THR A 19 -17.76 18.35 18.34
C THR A 19 -17.14 19.63 18.90
N GLU A 20 -16.04 20.11 18.30
CA GLU A 20 -15.32 21.30 18.78
C GLU A 20 -16.17 22.58 18.82
N ASN A 21 -17.22 22.66 18.00
CA ASN A 21 -18.12 23.81 17.92
C ASN A 21 -19.21 23.83 19.01
N THR A 22 -19.25 22.83 19.89
CA THR A 22 -20.28 22.74 20.94
C THR A 22 -19.97 23.71 22.07
N ASN A 23 -20.87 24.66 22.31
CA ASN A 23 -20.70 25.67 23.35
C ASN A 23 -21.26 25.20 24.72
N VAL A 24 -20.87 25.92 25.78
CA VAL A 24 -21.28 25.63 27.17
C VAL A 24 -22.81 25.67 27.35
N LYS A 25 -23.51 26.56 26.64
CA LYS A 25 -24.97 26.65 26.71
C LYS A 25 -25.63 25.36 26.22
N SER A 26 -25.14 24.79 25.12
CA SER A 26 -25.61 23.50 24.61
C SER A 26 -25.33 22.37 25.60
N ILE A 27 -24.13 22.35 26.21
CA ILE A 27 -23.76 21.36 27.22
C ILE A 27 -24.73 21.40 28.41
N LEU A 28 -25.00 22.58 28.96
CA LEU A 28 -25.96 22.76 30.05
C LEU A 28 -27.38 22.32 29.65
N GLY A 29 -27.78 22.60 28.41
CA GLY A 29 -29.06 22.15 27.86
C GLY A 29 -29.19 20.62 27.86
N TYR A 30 -28.13 19.90 27.47
CA TYR A 30 -28.11 18.43 27.50
C TYR A 30 -28.27 17.87 28.92
N TYR A 31 -27.55 18.43 29.91
CA TYR A 31 -27.70 18.04 31.31
C TYR A 31 -29.10 18.34 31.85
N GLN A 32 -29.67 19.49 31.52
CA GLN A 32 -31.01 19.86 31.96
C GLN A 32 -32.08 18.93 31.35
N GLY A 33 -31.98 18.62 30.06
CA GLY A 33 -32.89 17.68 29.39
C GLY A 33 -32.83 16.28 30.01
N PHE A 34 -31.64 15.81 30.37
CA PHE A 34 -31.47 14.52 31.07
C PHE A 34 -32.06 14.53 32.48
N VAL A 35 -31.75 15.55 33.30
CA VAL A 35 -32.24 15.66 34.68
C VAL A 35 -33.77 15.82 34.74
N THR A 36 -34.35 16.51 33.76
CA THR A 36 -35.80 16.69 33.65
C THR A 36 -36.53 15.51 33.01
N GLY A 37 -35.80 14.46 32.59
CA GLY A 37 -36.36 13.26 31.98
C GLY A 37 -36.85 13.46 30.54
N GLN A 38 -36.50 14.58 29.89
CA GLN A 38 -36.80 14.83 28.48
C GLN A 38 -35.95 13.92 27.58
N ASN A 39 -34.73 13.61 28.01
CA ASN A 39 -33.80 12.74 27.29
C ASN A 39 -33.58 11.44 28.07
N GLN A 40 -33.54 10.30 27.38
CA GLN A 40 -33.26 9.01 27.99
C GLN A 40 -31.77 8.84 28.28
N TYR A 41 -30.92 9.49 27.48
CA TYR A 41 -29.47 9.55 27.70
C TYR A 41 -28.96 10.99 27.66
N LEU A 42 -27.82 11.20 28.34
CA LEU A 42 -27.23 12.52 28.53
C LEU A 42 -26.99 13.28 27.21
N LEU A 43 -26.67 12.58 26.11
CA LEU A 43 -26.28 13.18 24.83
C LEU A 43 -27.21 12.80 23.67
N ASP A 44 -28.48 12.47 23.94
CA ASP A 44 -29.43 12.01 22.90
C ASP A 44 -29.54 12.96 21.69
N ASP A 45 -29.65 14.27 21.94
CA ASP A 45 -29.78 15.29 20.89
C ASP A 45 -28.44 15.89 20.45
N ALA A 46 -27.33 15.34 20.93
CA ALA A 46 -26.01 15.90 20.64
C ALA A 46 -25.46 15.35 19.33
N LYS A 47 -24.93 16.25 18.48
CA LYS A 47 -24.08 15.83 17.38
C LYS A 47 -22.76 15.32 17.94
N THR A 48 -22.59 13.99 17.94
CA THR A 48 -21.37 13.35 18.44
C THR A 48 -20.32 13.22 17.34
N ILE A 49 -19.06 13.11 17.77
CA ILE A 49 -17.89 12.92 16.92
C ILE A 49 -17.93 11.63 16.09
N THR A 50 -17.14 11.58 15.03
CA THR A 50 -17.03 10.40 14.16
C THR A 50 -16.21 9.26 14.81
N PRO A 51 -16.29 8.00 14.33
CA PRO A 51 -15.43 6.91 14.80
C PRO A 51 -13.94 7.20 14.65
N VAL A 52 -13.55 7.90 13.58
CA VAL A 52 -12.15 8.30 13.32
C VAL A 52 -11.69 9.30 14.38
N GLU A 53 -12.45 10.38 14.58
CA GLU A 53 -12.18 11.39 15.63
C GLU A 53 -12.16 10.76 17.03
N THR A 54 -12.97 9.71 17.25
CA THR A 54 -13.00 8.98 18.53
C THR A 54 -11.67 8.27 18.78
N LEU A 55 -11.11 7.60 17.76
CA LEU A 55 -9.81 6.92 17.86
C LEU A 55 -8.64 7.91 17.99
N GLU A 56 -8.70 9.05 17.29
CA GLU A 56 -7.71 10.12 17.41
C GLU A 56 -7.67 10.70 18.82
N ARG A 57 -8.85 10.96 19.41
CA ARG A 57 -8.96 11.43 20.79
C ARG A 57 -8.50 10.37 21.79
N LEU A 58 -8.85 9.10 21.61
CA LEU A 58 -8.36 8.00 22.45
C LEU A 58 -6.82 7.89 22.39
N ARG A 59 -6.24 8.09 21.20
CA ARG A 59 -4.78 8.11 21.02
C ARG A 59 -4.13 9.31 21.70
N ALA A 60 -4.70 10.50 21.53
CA ALA A 60 -4.21 11.72 22.18
C ALA A 60 -4.27 11.63 23.71
N LEU A 61 -5.24 10.88 24.24
CA LEU A 61 -5.39 10.56 25.66
C LEU A 61 -4.58 9.34 26.12
N ASP A 62 -3.70 8.80 25.26
CA ASP A 62 -2.79 7.67 25.54
C ASP A 62 -3.46 6.31 25.87
N TYR A 63 -4.75 6.15 25.55
CA TYR A 63 -5.47 4.88 25.73
C TYR A 63 -5.01 3.77 24.77
N LEU A 64 -4.29 4.14 23.71
CA LEU A 64 -3.88 3.24 22.63
C LEU A 64 -2.36 2.98 22.61
N HIS A 65 -1.63 3.29 23.69
CA HIS A 65 -0.15 3.22 23.74
C HIS A 65 0.46 1.83 23.41
N LYS A 66 -0.28 0.73 23.63
CA LYS A 66 0.18 -0.64 23.31
C LYS A 66 -0.11 -1.06 21.87
N ILE A 67 -0.84 -0.24 21.12
CA ILE A 67 -1.19 -0.55 19.73
C ILE A 67 -0.10 0.02 18.83
N ASN A 68 0.43 -0.83 17.95
CA ASN A 68 1.43 -0.39 17.00
C ASN A 68 0.84 0.62 15.98
N GLU A 69 1.70 1.50 15.45
CA GLU A 69 1.29 2.55 14.51
C GLU A 69 0.55 2.00 13.30
N ARG A 70 1.04 0.88 12.78
CA ARG A 70 0.52 0.25 11.57
C ARG A 70 -0.94 -0.18 11.76
N ASP A 71 -1.26 -0.80 12.87
CA ASP A 71 -2.61 -1.28 13.17
C ASP A 71 -3.56 -0.13 13.49
N TYR A 72 -3.08 0.92 14.15
CA TYR A 72 -3.82 2.18 14.30
C TYR A 72 -4.22 2.77 12.95
N GLN A 73 -3.25 3.00 12.06
CA GLN A 73 -3.52 3.57 10.73
C GLN A 73 -4.45 2.69 9.89
N ASN A 74 -4.31 1.36 9.99
CA ASN A 74 -5.18 0.43 9.27
C ASN A 74 -6.65 0.53 9.73
N VAL A 75 -6.90 0.65 11.04
CA VAL A 75 -8.27 0.77 11.57
C VAL A 75 -8.88 2.11 11.19
N ILE A 76 -8.12 3.20 11.30
CA ILE A 76 -8.55 4.54 10.84
C ILE A 76 -8.94 4.49 9.35
N ALA A 77 -8.07 3.94 8.50
CA ALA A 77 -8.34 3.81 7.06
C ALA A 77 -9.58 2.94 6.78
N SER A 78 -9.78 1.88 7.56
CA SER A 78 -10.94 0.99 7.42
C SER A 78 -12.25 1.67 7.84
N PHE A 79 -12.25 2.48 8.90
CA PHE A 79 -13.41 3.30 9.27
C PHE A 79 -13.74 4.34 8.20
N ALA A 80 -12.72 5.01 7.65
CA ALA A 80 -12.91 5.98 6.56
C ALA A 80 -13.49 5.30 5.30
N ALA A 81 -12.98 4.12 4.94
CA ALA A 81 -13.48 3.33 3.83
C ALA A 81 -14.94 2.86 4.06
N LEU A 82 -15.28 2.40 5.27
CA LEU A 82 -16.64 2.00 5.63
C LEU A 82 -17.61 3.20 5.53
N HIS A 83 -17.19 4.37 6.02
CA HIS A 83 -17.98 5.59 5.92
C HIS A 83 -18.21 6.01 4.47
N ALA A 84 -17.18 5.96 3.62
CA ALA A 84 -17.31 6.24 2.19
C ALA A 84 -18.27 5.25 1.50
N LEU A 85 -18.19 3.96 1.83
CA LEU A 85 -19.11 2.93 1.32
C LEU A 85 -20.55 3.18 1.76
N ARG A 86 -20.77 3.51 3.04
CA ARG A 86 -22.09 3.87 3.57
C ARG A 86 -22.68 5.07 2.83
N ASN A 87 -21.90 6.13 2.60
CA ASN A 87 -22.39 7.31 1.89
C ASN A 87 -22.76 6.95 0.45
N ARG A 88 -21.95 6.13 -0.23
CA ARG A 88 -22.27 5.64 -1.59
C ARG A 88 -23.57 4.83 -1.62
N LEU A 89 -23.78 3.95 -0.64
CA LEU A 89 -25.01 3.18 -0.44
C LEU A 89 -26.24 4.08 -0.26
N GLN A 90 -26.14 5.09 0.59
CA GLN A 90 -27.23 6.00 0.92
C GLN A 90 -27.64 6.90 -0.25
N HIS A 91 -26.73 7.20 -1.16
CA HIS A 91 -27.00 8.04 -2.33
C HIS A 91 -27.39 7.24 -3.59
N PHE A 92 -27.73 5.94 -3.47
CA PHE A 92 -28.17 5.04 -4.55
C PHE A 92 -27.25 5.00 -5.81
N ALA A 93 -26.01 5.48 -5.70
CA ALA A 93 -25.27 5.89 -6.89
C ALA A 93 -24.52 4.77 -7.62
N LEU A 94 -24.26 3.60 -7.02
CA LEU A 94 -23.44 2.55 -7.67
C LEU A 94 -23.77 1.15 -7.17
N LYS A 95 -23.55 0.12 -8.02
CA LYS A 95 -23.53 -1.31 -7.62
C LYS A 95 -22.49 -1.49 -6.51
N ILE A 96 -22.93 -1.96 -5.34
CA ILE A 96 -22.03 -2.30 -4.24
C ILE A 96 -21.54 -3.72 -4.42
N TYR A 97 -20.22 -3.89 -4.39
CA TYR A 97 -19.56 -5.19 -4.43
C TYR A 97 -19.54 -5.78 -3.01
N PRO A 98 -20.25 -6.89 -2.73
CA PRO A 98 -20.28 -7.51 -1.41
C PRO A 98 -18.90 -7.81 -0.84
N ASP A 99 -17.95 -8.18 -1.71
CA ASP A 99 -16.57 -8.51 -1.34
C ASP A 99 -15.80 -7.29 -0.80
N GLN A 100 -16.11 -6.08 -1.30
CA GLN A 100 -15.52 -4.85 -0.80
C GLN A 100 -15.99 -4.55 0.64
N ILE A 101 -17.26 -4.83 0.95
CA ILE A 101 -17.80 -4.73 2.31
C ILE A 101 -17.16 -5.77 3.21
N ILE A 102 -17.10 -7.04 2.77
CA ILE A 102 -16.48 -8.12 3.53
C ILE A 102 -15.02 -7.80 3.85
N ARG A 103 -14.28 -7.22 2.91
CA ARG A 103 -12.89 -6.77 3.11
C ARG A 103 -12.75 -5.68 4.17
N VAL A 104 -13.60 -4.65 4.08
CA VAL A 104 -13.58 -3.53 5.05
C VAL A 104 -13.95 -4.04 6.43
N LEU A 105 -14.98 -4.89 6.54
CA LEU A 105 -15.41 -5.48 7.81
C LEU A 105 -14.39 -6.49 8.37
N GLY A 106 -13.78 -7.32 7.52
CA GLY A 106 -12.77 -8.30 7.91
C GLY A 106 -11.49 -7.67 8.43
N ASN A 107 -11.15 -6.46 7.99
CA ASN A 107 -10.06 -5.68 8.60
C ASN A 107 -10.51 -4.89 9.83
N LEU A 108 -11.70 -4.28 9.76
CA LEU A 108 -12.19 -3.39 10.79
C LEU A 108 -12.53 -4.13 12.08
N VAL A 109 -13.26 -5.25 11.97
CA VAL A 109 -13.87 -5.93 13.11
C VAL A 109 -12.83 -6.58 14.03
N PRO A 110 -11.94 -7.48 13.54
CA PRO A 110 -10.99 -8.17 14.42
C PRO A 110 -10.01 -7.18 15.06
N LYS A 111 -9.53 -6.19 14.29
CA LYS A 111 -8.60 -5.19 14.81
C LYS A 111 -9.24 -4.25 15.82
N SER A 112 -10.48 -3.85 15.60
CA SER A 112 -11.22 -3.07 16.60
C SER A 112 -11.42 -3.85 17.90
N VAL A 113 -11.68 -5.16 17.81
CA VAL A 113 -11.78 -6.04 18.99
C VAL A 113 -10.42 -6.14 19.71
N LEU A 114 -9.32 -6.34 18.98
CA LEU A 114 -7.96 -6.34 19.55
C LEU A 114 -7.64 -5.01 20.24
N MET A 115 -7.96 -3.88 19.62
CA MET A 115 -7.76 -2.56 20.21
C MET A 115 -8.59 -2.36 21.48
N LEU A 116 -9.88 -2.70 21.45
CA LEU A 116 -10.74 -2.65 22.63
C LEU A 116 -10.20 -3.54 23.75
N ASN A 117 -9.74 -4.76 23.43
CA ASN A 117 -9.10 -5.67 24.40
C ASN A 117 -7.88 -5.02 25.05
N GLY A 118 -7.03 -4.35 24.25
CA GLY A 118 -5.91 -3.57 24.77
C GLY A 118 -6.34 -2.49 25.76
N CYS A 119 -7.38 -1.71 25.44
CA CYS A 119 -7.89 -0.66 26.32
C CYS A 119 -8.50 -1.22 27.62
N TYR A 120 -9.28 -2.29 27.55
CA TYR A 120 -9.88 -2.93 28.72
C TYR A 120 -8.82 -3.54 29.65
N LEU A 121 -7.78 -4.15 29.10
CA LEU A 121 -6.65 -4.70 29.86
C LEU A 121 -5.80 -3.60 30.52
N ALA A 122 -5.53 -2.51 29.80
CA ALA A 122 -4.82 -1.34 30.34
C ALA A 122 -5.59 -0.72 31.51
N ARG A 123 -6.89 -0.55 31.35
CA ARG A 123 -7.78 -0.07 32.42
C ARG A 123 -7.81 -1.00 33.63
N ARG A 124 -7.87 -2.32 33.45
CA ARG A 124 -7.82 -3.27 34.57
C ARG A 124 -6.51 -3.17 35.34
N ALA A 125 -5.40 -2.87 34.66
CA ALA A 125 -4.11 -2.61 35.31
C ALA A 125 -4.09 -1.27 36.07
N GLU A 126 -4.77 -0.23 35.57
CA GLU A 126 -4.95 1.06 36.26
C GLU A 126 -5.87 0.95 37.48
N GLU A 127 -6.96 0.18 37.40
CA GLU A 127 -7.87 -0.08 38.54
C GLU A 127 -7.19 -0.91 39.65
N MET A 128 -6.22 -1.76 39.31
CA MET A 128 -5.41 -2.53 40.27
C MET A 128 -4.19 -1.76 40.81
N GLY A 129 -3.88 -0.59 40.26
CA GLY A 129 -2.75 0.25 40.65
C GLY A 129 -3.16 1.72 40.68
N LEU A 130 -3.87 2.11 41.74
CA LEU A 130 -4.34 3.48 42.05
C LEU A 130 -3.46 4.58 41.45
N ARG A 131 -3.87 5.13 40.30
CA ARG A 131 -3.53 6.49 39.87
C ARG A 131 -4.77 7.36 40.04
N LEU A 132 -4.71 8.22 41.06
CA LEU A 132 -5.70 9.25 41.41
C LEU A 132 -6.13 10.08 40.19
N ILE A 133 -7.27 9.76 39.57
CA ILE A 133 -8.29 10.74 39.13
C ILE A 133 -9.66 10.10 39.43
N ASP A 134 -9.82 9.66 40.68
CA ASP A 134 -11.11 9.29 41.27
C ASP A 134 -11.86 10.58 41.58
N LEU A 135 -12.76 10.96 40.68
CA LEU A 135 -13.97 11.79 40.86
C LEU A 135 -14.32 12.42 39.50
N LEU A 136 -14.83 11.60 38.59
CA LEU A 136 -15.54 12.10 37.41
C LEU A 136 -17.05 12.00 37.66
N PRO A 137 -17.86 13.01 37.27
CA PRO A 137 -19.27 13.10 37.69
C PRO A 137 -20.24 12.10 37.03
N HIS A 138 -19.75 11.14 36.24
CA HIS A 138 -20.60 10.29 35.40
C HIS A 138 -20.29 8.80 35.59
N THR A 139 -20.53 8.31 36.80
CA THR A 139 -20.59 6.87 37.15
C THR A 139 -21.85 6.16 36.63
N ALA A 140 -22.75 6.87 35.94
CA ALA A 140 -24.10 6.42 35.62
C ALA A 140 -24.16 5.18 34.70
N PHE A 141 -23.24 5.02 33.74
CA PHE A 141 -23.31 3.87 32.82
C PHE A 141 -22.95 2.54 33.50
N ARG A 142 -22.11 2.57 34.54
CA ARG A 142 -21.79 1.37 35.33
C ARG A 142 -22.98 0.93 36.19
N GLN A 143 -23.71 1.85 36.83
CA GLN A 143 -24.83 1.47 37.71
C GLN A 143 -26.04 0.93 36.94
N ALA A 144 -26.26 1.38 35.70
CA ALA A 144 -27.31 0.82 34.83
C ALA A 144 -26.99 -0.60 34.31
N LEU A 145 -25.72 -1.00 34.31
CA LEU A 145 -25.24 -2.30 33.83
C LEU A 145 -24.71 -3.24 34.92
N ALA A 146 -24.45 -2.71 36.13
CA ALA A 146 -23.90 -3.45 37.27
C ALA A 146 -25.01 -4.13 38.06
N GLY A 147 -25.61 -5.12 37.41
CA GLY A 147 -26.31 -6.22 38.04
C GLY A 147 -25.45 -7.49 38.10
N SER A 148 -24.11 -7.41 38.19
CA SER A 148 -23.25 -8.54 38.60
C SER A 148 -21.81 -8.09 38.80
N GLY A 149 -21.13 -8.66 39.80
CA GLY A 149 -19.71 -8.47 40.11
C GLY A 149 -18.77 -9.18 39.12
N ASP A 150 -19.11 -9.21 37.83
CA ASP A 150 -18.32 -9.89 36.82
C ASP A 150 -17.20 -8.96 36.31
N SER A 151 -16.02 -9.53 36.09
CA SER A 151 -14.89 -8.82 35.50
C SER A 151 -15.30 -8.22 34.14
N PRO A 152 -14.86 -7.00 33.80
CA PRO A 152 -15.20 -6.37 32.52
C PRO A 152 -14.76 -7.26 31.36
N SER A 153 -15.73 -7.69 30.56
CA SER A 153 -15.56 -8.59 29.41
C SER A 153 -16.10 -7.90 28.17
N ILE A 154 -15.25 -7.73 27.16
CA ILE A 154 -15.63 -7.11 25.89
C ILE A 154 -16.70 -7.92 25.18
N GLN A 155 -16.65 -9.25 25.28
CA GLN A 155 -17.68 -10.11 24.72
C GLN A 155 -19.04 -9.86 25.41
N ALA A 156 -19.05 -9.68 26.73
CA ALA A 156 -20.27 -9.38 27.47
C ALA A 156 -20.82 -7.99 27.11
N ASP A 157 -19.97 -6.97 27.02
CA ASP A 157 -20.39 -5.61 26.66
C ASP A 157 -20.83 -5.48 25.20
N LEU A 158 -20.16 -6.18 24.27
CA LEU A 158 -20.59 -6.30 22.89
C LEU A 158 -21.95 -6.99 22.78
N ASN A 159 -22.15 -8.11 23.48
CA ASN A 159 -23.42 -8.83 23.47
C ASN A 159 -24.57 -8.05 24.14
N LYS A 160 -24.28 -7.16 25.11
CA LYS A 160 -25.28 -6.23 25.65
C LYS A 160 -25.77 -5.23 24.60
N ILE A 161 -24.88 -4.74 23.72
CA ILE A 161 -25.24 -3.80 22.66
C ILE A 161 -25.93 -4.52 21.49
N PHE A 162 -25.40 -5.67 21.10
CA PHE A 162 -25.96 -6.49 20.04
C PHE A 162 -25.80 -7.98 20.42
N PRO A 163 -26.89 -8.69 20.77
CA PRO A 163 -26.82 -10.05 21.36
C PRO A 163 -26.03 -11.09 20.57
N ALA A 164 -25.98 -10.98 19.24
CA ALA A 164 -25.24 -11.90 18.37
C ALA A 164 -23.81 -11.43 18.07
N SER A 165 -23.27 -10.45 18.80
CA SER A 165 -21.97 -9.85 18.49
C SER A 165 -20.85 -10.88 18.47
N THR A 166 -20.73 -11.72 19.50
CA THR A 166 -19.66 -12.71 19.58
C THR A 166 -19.73 -13.70 18.42
N ASP A 167 -20.92 -14.18 18.07
CA ASP A 167 -21.11 -15.11 16.95
C ASP A 167 -20.81 -14.47 15.59
N VAL A 168 -21.24 -13.22 15.40
CA VAL A 168 -20.97 -12.46 14.16
C VAL A 168 -19.49 -12.15 14.02
N ILE A 169 -18.80 -11.78 15.11
CA ILE A 169 -17.35 -11.53 15.11
C ILE A 169 -16.61 -12.82 14.77
N ALA A 170 -16.93 -13.94 15.43
CA ALA A 170 -16.33 -15.23 15.14
C ALA A 170 -16.58 -15.68 13.70
N MET A 171 -17.79 -15.43 13.16
CA MET A 171 -18.11 -15.73 11.76
C MET A 171 -17.30 -14.86 10.79
N LEU A 172 -17.13 -13.57 11.08
CA LEU A 172 -16.35 -12.66 10.26
C LEU A 172 -14.86 -13.00 10.27
N GLU A 173 -14.31 -13.32 11.44
CA GLU A 173 -12.94 -13.81 11.60
C GLU A 173 -12.74 -15.11 10.81
N SER A 174 -13.63 -16.10 10.99
CA SER A 174 -13.57 -17.37 10.27
C SER A 174 -13.68 -17.18 8.75
N LYS A 175 -14.62 -16.36 8.27
CA LYS A 175 -14.78 -16.09 6.83
C LYS A 175 -13.58 -15.35 6.25
N TYR A 176 -13.03 -14.39 6.99
CA TYR A 176 -11.83 -13.68 6.60
C TYR A 176 -10.61 -14.61 6.50
N ASP A 177 -10.43 -15.47 7.50
CA ASP A 177 -9.37 -16.49 7.48
C ASP A 177 -9.55 -17.49 6.33
N VAL A 178 -10.78 -17.86 5.99
CA VAL A 178 -11.08 -18.70 4.82
C VAL A 178 -10.68 -17.99 3.53
N LEU A 179 -11.02 -16.71 3.36
CA LEU A 179 -10.65 -15.92 2.20
C LEU A 179 -9.14 -15.71 2.09
N LEU A 180 -8.48 -15.45 3.23
CA LEU A 180 -7.02 -15.38 3.32
C LEU A 180 -6.39 -16.69 2.86
N ASN A 181 -6.81 -17.81 3.45
CA ASN A 181 -6.29 -19.13 3.11
C ASN A 181 -6.59 -19.52 1.65
N ALA A 182 -7.71 -19.08 1.10
CA ALA A 182 -8.04 -19.25 -0.32
C ALA A 182 -7.06 -18.48 -1.21
N ALA A 183 -6.77 -17.21 -0.88
CA ALA A 183 -5.78 -16.41 -1.60
C ALA A 183 -4.37 -17.01 -1.51
N ILE A 184 -3.94 -17.45 -0.33
CA ILE A 184 -2.65 -18.17 -0.15
C ILE A 184 -2.60 -19.39 -1.05
N LYS A 185 -3.62 -20.25 -0.99
CA LYS A 185 -3.68 -21.47 -1.79
C LYS A 185 -3.70 -21.16 -3.28
N ARG A 186 -4.36 -20.07 -3.69
CA ARG A 186 -4.44 -19.66 -5.09
C ARG A 186 -3.10 -19.24 -5.65
N PHE A 187 -2.25 -18.60 -4.85
CA PHE A 187 -0.92 -18.18 -5.29
C PHE A 187 0.16 -19.24 -5.07
N LYS A 188 0.10 -20.01 -3.98
CA LYS A 188 1.14 -21.00 -3.65
C LYS A 188 1.33 -22.02 -4.79
N LYS A 189 2.54 -22.08 -5.36
CA LYS A 189 2.89 -22.95 -6.51
C LYS A 189 2.04 -22.74 -7.77
N ALA A 190 1.28 -21.65 -7.87
CA ALA A 190 0.49 -21.37 -9.06
C ALA A 190 1.37 -20.92 -10.21
N THR A 191 0.94 -21.23 -11.43
CA THR A 191 1.57 -20.73 -12.65
C THR A 191 0.50 -20.12 -13.52
N PHE A 192 0.68 -18.86 -13.88
CA PHE A 192 -0.17 -18.16 -14.81
C PHE A 192 0.57 -18.10 -16.15
N PRO A 193 0.16 -18.90 -17.15
CA PRO A 193 0.86 -18.98 -18.43
C PRO A 193 0.63 -17.74 -19.29
N ASP A 194 1.58 -17.47 -20.19
CA ASP A 194 1.46 -16.53 -21.30
C ASP A 194 1.01 -15.10 -20.95
N LEU A 195 1.41 -14.60 -19.77
CA LEU A 195 1.10 -13.24 -19.37
C LEU A 195 1.92 -12.24 -20.20
N PRO A 196 1.27 -11.28 -20.88
CA PRO A 196 1.96 -10.26 -21.64
C PRO A 196 2.58 -9.20 -20.74
N ILE A 197 3.77 -8.73 -21.11
CA ILE A 197 4.40 -7.56 -20.51
C ILE A 197 5.14 -6.77 -21.58
N THR A 198 4.99 -5.47 -21.51
CA THR A 198 5.76 -4.47 -22.24
C THR A 198 6.51 -3.63 -21.23
N LEU A 199 7.82 -3.51 -21.40
CA LEU A 199 8.69 -2.62 -20.64
C LEU A 199 9.21 -1.55 -21.59
N ARG A 200 9.00 -0.28 -21.27
CA ARG A 200 9.69 0.83 -21.92
C ARG A 200 10.50 1.57 -20.88
N LEU A 201 11.76 1.82 -21.20
CA LEU A 201 12.71 2.51 -20.35
C LEU A 201 13.32 3.68 -21.11
N ARG A 202 13.37 4.83 -20.45
CA ARG A 202 14.11 6.00 -20.93
C ARG A 202 15.03 6.49 -19.83
N ASP A 203 16.30 6.69 -20.17
CA ASP A 203 17.28 7.20 -19.23
C ASP A 203 18.16 8.25 -19.91
N HIS A 204 18.38 9.35 -19.19
CA HIS A 204 19.18 10.48 -19.64
C HIS A 204 20.50 10.60 -18.85
N GLY A 205 20.86 9.59 -18.04
CA GLY A 205 22.02 9.62 -17.18
C GLY A 205 21.93 10.80 -16.20
N HIS A 206 23.02 11.57 -16.10
CA HIS A 206 23.10 12.75 -15.22
C HIS A 206 22.68 14.06 -15.92
N VAL A 207 21.82 13.99 -16.93
CA VAL A 207 21.27 15.17 -17.61
C VAL A 207 19.98 15.60 -16.94
N GLY A 208 19.92 16.87 -16.49
CA GLY A 208 18.71 17.48 -15.94
C GLY A 208 18.76 17.71 -14.43
N ALA A 209 17.60 17.82 -13.80
CA ALA A 209 17.50 17.98 -12.35
C ALA A 209 17.43 16.61 -11.65
N PRO A 210 18.10 16.43 -10.51
CA PRO A 210 17.96 15.20 -9.73
C PRO A 210 16.52 15.03 -9.19
N PRO A 211 16.09 13.79 -8.85
CA PRO A 211 16.86 12.54 -8.84
C PRO A 211 17.11 11.94 -10.23
N TYR A 212 18.35 11.49 -10.49
CA TYR A 212 18.75 10.85 -11.75
C TYR A 212 18.36 9.38 -11.74
N MET A 213 17.22 9.06 -12.34
CA MET A 213 16.67 7.71 -12.42
C MET A 213 16.01 7.51 -13.81
N PRO A 214 15.97 6.28 -14.33
CA PRO A 214 15.26 6.01 -15.57
C PRO A 214 13.74 6.14 -15.40
N GLU A 215 13.06 6.70 -16.40
CA GLU A 215 11.62 6.55 -16.55
C GLU A 215 11.30 5.10 -16.94
N ILE A 216 10.30 4.51 -16.28
CA ILE A 216 9.89 3.12 -16.51
C ILE A 216 8.38 3.08 -16.76
N GLU A 217 7.98 2.54 -17.90
CA GLU A 217 6.59 2.25 -18.24
C GLU A 217 6.41 0.74 -18.39
N LEU A 218 5.44 0.18 -17.68
CA LEU A 218 5.05 -1.22 -17.71
C LEU A 218 3.60 -1.32 -18.16
N ALA A 219 3.32 -2.20 -19.12
CA ALA A 219 1.97 -2.49 -19.59
C ALA A 219 1.75 -3.99 -19.80
N GLY A 220 0.56 -4.50 -19.48
CA GLY A 220 0.22 -5.92 -19.57
C GLY A 220 -0.31 -6.44 -18.24
N TRP A 221 0.34 -7.45 -17.66
CA TRP A 221 -0.02 -7.94 -16.33
C TRP A 221 0.43 -7.00 -15.19
N ILE A 222 1.35 -6.09 -15.48
CA ILE A 222 1.69 -4.92 -14.65
C ILE A 222 1.38 -3.67 -15.49
N ASN A 223 0.66 -2.71 -14.91
CA ASN A 223 0.27 -1.46 -15.54
C ASN A 223 0.67 -0.30 -14.64
N THR A 224 1.84 0.29 -14.90
CA THR A 224 2.32 1.45 -14.15
C THR A 224 3.27 2.29 -14.99
N LYS A 225 3.27 3.60 -14.73
CA LYS A 225 4.19 4.56 -15.33
C LYS A 225 4.91 5.28 -14.20
N LEU A 226 6.23 5.24 -14.23
CA LEU A 226 7.11 5.71 -13.18
C LEU A 226 8.04 6.80 -13.73
N SER A 227 7.97 8.00 -13.17
CA SER A 227 8.88 9.09 -13.45
C SER A 227 9.70 9.45 -12.21
N PRO A 228 10.96 9.91 -12.34
CA PRO A 228 11.79 10.27 -11.19
C PRO A 228 11.15 11.33 -10.29
N HIS A 229 10.52 12.35 -10.88
CA HIS A 229 9.97 13.47 -10.12
C HIS A 229 8.62 13.17 -9.45
N ASP A 230 7.86 12.19 -9.97
CA ASP A 230 6.55 11.82 -9.42
C ASP A 230 6.59 10.59 -8.52
N ASN A 231 7.50 9.64 -8.78
CA ASN A 231 7.46 8.31 -8.18
C ASN A 231 8.71 7.93 -7.36
N ALA A 232 9.77 8.75 -7.33
CA ALA A 232 10.96 8.38 -6.56
C ALA A 232 10.64 8.24 -5.05
N LYS A 233 11.25 7.25 -4.39
CA LYS A 233 11.12 7.06 -2.93
C LYS A 233 11.68 8.25 -2.12
N GLY A 234 12.65 8.98 -2.68
CA GLY A 234 13.26 10.18 -2.09
C GLY A 234 13.47 11.29 -3.12
N GLY A 235 13.60 12.54 -2.67
CA GLY A 235 13.85 13.68 -3.56
C GLY A 235 12.66 14.10 -4.44
N ARG A 236 11.46 13.62 -4.12
CA ARG A 236 10.24 13.88 -4.88
C ARG A 236 9.80 15.35 -4.81
N VAL A 237 9.35 15.89 -5.94
CA VAL A 237 8.77 17.24 -6.05
C VAL A 237 7.27 17.15 -5.76
N LEU A 238 6.85 17.57 -4.56
CA LEU A 238 5.48 17.44 -4.02
C LEU A 238 4.45 18.44 -4.60
N TRP A 239 4.51 18.72 -5.90
CA TRP A 239 3.61 19.68 -6.56
C TRP A 239 2.44 19.00 -7.28
N SER A 240 2.51 17.68 -7.50
CA SER A 240 1.46 16.89 -8.13
C SER A 240 0.29 16.62 -7.18
N ARG A 241 -0.94 16.88 -7.65
CA ARG A 241 -2.20 16.57 -6.95
C ARG A 241 -2.70 15.14 -7.19
N GLU A 242 -2.05 14.38 -8.06
CA GLU A 242 -2.49 13.03 -8.40
C GLU A 242 -2.01 12.01 -7.35
N PRO A 243 -2.86 11.05 -6.96
CA PRO A 243 -2.45 9.98 -6.07
C PRO A 243 -1.37 9.13 -6.74
N VAL A 244 -0.30 8.86 -6.01
CA VAL A 244 0.79 8.00 -6.49
C VAL A 244 0.43 6.55 -6.27
N ASN A 245 0.46 5.77 -7.35
CA ASN A 245 0.09 4.36 -7.34
C ASN A 245 1.28 3.44 -7.01
N ALA A 246 2.51 3.93 -7.18
CA ALA A 246 3.74 3.20 -6.87
C ALA A 246 4.92 4.15 -6.65
N LEU A 247 5.83 3.76 -5.76
CA LEU A 247 7.12 4.42 -5.54
C LEU A 247 8.24 3.53 -6.04
N TYR A 248 9.35 4.10 -6.51
CA TYR A 248 10.47 3.30 -7.00
C TYR A 248 11.85 3.91 -6.73
N GLU A 249 12.84 3.05 -6.80
CA GLU A 249 14.27 3.35 -6.93
C GLU A 249 14.81 2.52 -8.07
N ALA A 250 15.60 3.12 -8.95
CA ALA A 250 16.12 2.45 -10.14
C ALA A 250 17.51 2.97 -10.50
N LYS A 251 18.29 2.09 -11.12
CA LYS A 251 19.64 2.37 -11.58
C LYS A 251 19.88 1.68 -12.92
N THR A 252 20.40 2.45 -13.86
CA THR A 252 20.96 1.96 -15.12
C THR A 252 22.49 2.01 -15.03
N VAL A 253 23.13 0.96 -15.51
CA VAL A 253 24.58 0.87 -15.68
C VAL A 253 24.84 0.54 -17.14
N VAL A 254 25.49 1.47 -17.83
CA VAL A 254 25.97 1.25 -19.19
C VAL A 254 27.45 0.97 -19.11
N HIS A 255 27.89 -0.18 -19.61
CA HIS A 255 29.30 -0.55 -19.62
C HIS A 255 30.00 0.07 -20.84
N ASP A 256 31.30 0.33 -20.71
CA ASP A 256 32.10 0.84 -21.82
C ASP A 256 32.04 -0.14 -23.02
N PRO A 257 31.86 0.36 -24.26
CA PRO A 257 31.69 -0.48 -25.43
C PRO A 257 33.02 -1.16 -25.81
N VAL A 258 32.94 -2.45 -26.18
CA VAL A 258 34.08 -3.21 -26.69
C VAL A 258 34.05 -3.16 -28.22
N ILE A 259 35.08 -2.56 -28.83
CA ILE A 259 35.18 -2.47 -30.29
C ILE A 259 35.65 -3.80 -30.87
N THR A 260 34.83 -4.37 -31.75
CA THR A 260 35.06 -5.69 -32.37
C THR A 260 35.51 -5.56 -33.82
N GLY A 261 35.30 -4.40 -34.47
CA GLY A 261 35.77 -4.15 -35.83
C GLY A 261 35.65 -2.68 -36.25
N GLN A 262 36.39 -2.31 -37.31
CA GLN A 262 36.23 -1.02 -38.00
C GLN A 262 35.47 -1.23 -39.31
N GLN A 263 34.51 -0.35 -39.58
CA GLN A 263 33.77 -0.36 -40.84
C GLN A 263 34.64 0.25 -41.95
N THR A 264 34.69 -0.41 -43.10
CA THR A 264 35.42 0.10 -44.27
C THR A 264 34.58 1.17 -44.96
N GLY A 265 35.16 2.35 -45.21
CA GLY A 265 34.53 3.41 -46.02
C GLY A 265 33.77 4.51 -45.25
N SER A 266 33.73 4.50 -43.91
CA SER A 266 33.18 5.60 -43.11
C SER A 266 34.07 5.87 -41.88
N PRO A 267 34.85 6.96 -41.86
CA PRO A 267 35.73 7.29 -40.73
C PRO A 267 34.96 7.35 -39.41
N GLY A 268 35.46 6.65 -38.39
CA GLY A 268 34.85 6.61 -37.05
C GLY A 268 33.68 5.64 -36.89
N PHE A 269 33.24 4.94 -37.94
CA PHE A 269 32.23 3.88 -37.79
C PHE A 269 32.88 2.57 -37.35
N THR A 270 32.33 1.97 -36.30
CA THR A 270 32.83 0.74 -35.69
C THR A 270 31.71 -0.25 -35.48
N THR A 271 32.05 -1.53 -35.47
CA THR A 271 31.22 -2.56 -34.85
C THR A 271 31.64 -2.67 -33.39
N SER A 272 30.66 -2.62 -32.48
CA SER A 272 30.88 -2.60 -31.05
C SER A 272 29.91 -3.52 -30.30
N LYS A 273 30.35 -4.02 -29.15
CA LYS A 273 29.51 -4.74 -28.19
C LYS A 273 29.28 -3.84 -26.97
N LEU A 274 28.02 -3.58 -26.66
CA LEU A 274 27.56 -2.78 -25.53
C LEU A 274 26.77 -3.67 -24.56
N THR A 275 27.02 -3.52 -23.26
CA THR A 275 26.24 -4.20 -22.21
C THR A 275 25.54 -3.15 -21.36
N ILE A 276 24.27 -3.39 -21.05
CA ILE A 276 23.44 -2.52 -20.22
C ILE A 276 22.75 -3.35 -19.15
N ASP A 277 22.89 -2.92 -17.90
CA ASP A 277 22.18 -3.48 -16.77
C ASP A 277 21.23 -2.46 -16.17
N VAL A 278 19.98 -2.86 -15.94
CA VAL A 278 18.97 -2.05 -15.24
C VAL A 278 18.47 -2.83 -14.05
N SER A 279 18.38 -2.13 -12.92
CA SER A 279 17.76 -2.65 -11.71
C SER A 279 16.75 -1.64 -11.20
N ALA A 280 15.55 -2.09 -10.84
CA ALA A 280 14.52 -1.26 -10.24
C ALA A 280 13.79 -1.99 -9.12
N LEU A 281 13.57 -1.30 -8.01
CA LEU A 281 12.75 -1.75 -6.89
C LEU A 281 11.52 -0.85 -6.81
N ILE A 282 10.35 -1.42 -7.09
CA ILE A 282 9.07 -0.71 -7.12
C ILE A 282 8.21 -1.18 -5.95
N GLN A 283 7.80 -0.26 -5.11
CA GLN A 283 6.81 -0.47 -4.06
C GLN A 283 5.43 -0.07 -4.58
N VAL A 284 4.51 -1.03 -4.69
CA VAL A 284 3.17 -0.80 -5.21
C VAL A 284 2.24 -0.35 -4.07
N LEU A 285 1.64 0.83 -4.23
CA LEU A 285 0.73 1.41 -3.23
C LEU A 285 -0.74 1.03 -3.50
N THR A 286 -1.11 0.86 -4.77
CA THR A 286 -2.47 0.47 -5.19
C THR A 286 -2.43 -0.79 -6.07
N PRO A 287 -2.44 -2.00 -5.46
CA PRO A 287 -2.31 -3.26 -6.20
C PRO A 287 -3.43 -3.50 -7.22
N GLU A 288 -4.66 -3.11 -6.88
CA GLU A 288 -5.87 -3.28 -7.70
C GLU A 288 -5.79 -2.58 -9.06
N THR A 289 -5.04 -1.48 -9.14
CA THR A 289 -4.86 -0.72 -10.39
C THR A 289 -3.56 -1.08 -11.11
N CYS A 290 -2.60 -1.65 -10.39
CA CYS A 290 -1.27 -1.97 -10.91
C CYS A 290 -1.23 -3.36 -11.55
N PHE A 291 -1.93 -4.34 -10.97
CA PHE A 291 -1.88 -5.72 -11.45
C PHE A 291 -3.10 -6.11 -12.25
N ASN A 292 -2.86 -6.84 -13.33
CA ASN A 292 -3.88 -7.46 -14.15
C ASN A 292 -3.48 -8.91 -14.44
N ILE A 293 -3.71 -9.79 -13.46
CA ILE A 293 -3.43 -11.22 -13.57
C ILE A 293 -4.76 -11.95 -13.72
N PRO A 294 -5.08 -12.46 -14.93
CA PRO A 294 -6.29 -13.23 -15.16
C PRO A 294 -6.43 -14.41 -14.20
N ASP A 295 -7.66 -14.69 -13.79
CA ASP A 295 -8.04 -15.74 -12.84
C ASP A 295 -7.48 -15.56 -11.41
N ALA A 296 -6.88 -14.40 -11.11
CA ALA A 296 -6.40 -14.03 -9.78
C ALA A 296 -7.00 -12.71 -9.30
N GLU A 297 -7.91 -12.09 -10.05
CA GLU A 297 -8.50 -10.77 -9.78
C GLU A 297 -9.11 -10.71 -8.38
N ASP A 298 -9.83 -11.75 -8.00
CA ASP A 298 -10.46 -11.86 -6.68
C ASP A 298 -9.43 -12.05 -5.55
N SER A 299 -8.23 -12.54 -5.87
CA SER A 299 -7.17 -12.85 -4.90
C SER A 299 -6.15 -11.71 -4.73
N LEU A 300 -5.99 -10.84 -5.73
CA LEU A 300 -5.07 -9.68 -5.70
C LEU A 300 -5.30 -8.73 -4.52
N PRO A 301 -6.54 -8.42 -4.09
CA PRO A 301 -6.77 -7.52 -2.95
C PRO A 301 -6.25 -8.04 -1.60
N TYR A 302 -5.93 -9.33 -1.48
CA TYR A 302 -5.39 -9.95 -0.26
C TYR A 302 -3.85 -9.87 -0.18
N ILE A 303 -3.22 -9.42 -1.26
CA ILE A 303 -1.78 -9.15 -1.34
C ILE A 303 -1.49 -7.79 -0.67
N LYS A 304 -0.57 -7.77 0.28
CA LYS A 304 -0.21 -6.61 1.10
C LYS A 304 1.22 -6.16 0.85
N ASN A 305 1.38 -4.86 0.59
CA ASN A 305 2.66 -4.22 0.30
C ASN A 305 3.44 -4.97 -0.81
N PRO A 306 2.87 -5.12 -2.01
CA PRO A 306 3.58 -5.77 -3.09
C PRO A 306 4.81 -4.95 -3.50
N GLU A 307 5.91 -5.66 -3.68
CA GLU A 307 7.18 -5.13 -4.18
C GLU A 307 7.55 -5.86 -5.46
N LEU A 308 7.99 -5.10 -6.47
CA LEU A 308 8.52 -5.64 -7.72
C LEU A 308 10.01 -5.35 -7.79
N ASN A 309 10.81 -6.38 -8.04
CA ASN A 309 12.22 -6.26 -8.38
C ASN A 309 12.39 -6.55 -9.86
N ILE A 310 12.76 -5.54 -10.64
CA ILE A 310 13.04 -5.66 -12.06
C ILE A 310 14.54 -5.70 -12.25
N ARG A 311 15.02 -6.71 -12.96
CA ARG A 311 16.39 -6.82 -13.43
C ARG A 311 16.39 -7.06 -14.92
N LEU A 312 17.07 -6.21 -15.65
CA LEU A 312 17.26 -6.35 -17.09
C LEU A 312 18.76 -6.33 -17.37
N THR A 313 19.23 -7.33 -18.10
CA THR A 313 20.59 -7.36 -18.65
C THR A 313 20.46 -7.51 -20.15
N LEU A 314 21.10 -6.62 -20.90
CA LEU A 314 21.07 -6.59 -22.35
C LEU A 314 22.51 -6.53 -22.88
N GLU A 315 22.81 -7.40 -23.84
CA GLU A 315 24.00 -7.30 -24.67
C GLU A 315 23.57 -6.94 -26.10
N CYS A 316 24.17 -5.90 -26.66
CA CYS A 316 23.91 -5.42 -28.00
C CYS A 316 25.19 -5.41 -28.81
N THR A 317 25.19 -6.08 -29.96
CA THR A 317 26.19 -5.88 -31.01
C THR A 317 25.62 -4.90 -32.02
N SER A 318 26.34 -3.81 -32.28
CA SER A 318 25.86 -2.72 -33.13
C SER A 318 26.94 -2.13 -34.02
N GLU A 319 26.49 -1.51 -35.10
CA GLU A 319 27.28 -0.62 -35.94
C GLU A 319 26.90 0.83 -35.63
N GLY A 320 27.90 1.69 -35.53
CA GLY A 320 27.65 3.11 -35.35
C GLY A 320 28.92 3.92 -35.16
N LEU A 321 28.73 5.20 -34.83
CA LEU A 321 29.82 6.14 -34.65
C LEU A 321 30.51 5.91 -33.31
N PHE A 322 31.83 5.77 -33.32
CA PHE A 322 32.66 5.90 -32.13
C PHE A 322 33.88 6.76 -32.43
N ASN A 323 33.88 7.97 -31.91
CA ASN A 323 34.98 8.91 -32.06
C ASN A 323 35.32 9.57 -30.71
N ASP A 324 36.19 10.58 -30.74
CA ASP A 324 36.68 11.24 -29.53
C ASP A 324 35.62 12.05 -28.76
N TRP A 325 34.41 12.18 -29.31
CA TRP A 325 33.33 13.01 -28.77
C TRP A 325 32.03 12.23 -28.51
N HIS A 326 31.73 11.26 -29.36
CA HIS A 326 30.44 10.61 -29.41
C HIS A 326 30.55 9.10 -29.61
N PHE A 327 29.65 8.40 -28.94
CA PHE A 327 29.29 7.02 -29.20
C PHE A 327 27.80 6.96 -29.54
N ASP A 328 27.47 6.33 -30.66
CA ASP A 328 26.09 6.20 -31.14
C ASP A 328 25.81 4.79 -31.66
N VAL A 329 24.66 4.25 -31.28
CA VAL A 329 24.14 2.98 -31.80
C VAL A 329 23.22 3.29 -32.98
N SER A 330 23.77 3.29 -34.19
CA SER A 330 23.03 3.63 -35.41
C SER A 330 22.26 2.44 -35.97
N ARG A 331 22.85 1.23 -35.91
CA ARG A 331 22.22 -0.01 -36.37
C ARG A 331 22.54 -1.17 -35.44
N VAL A 332 21.49 -1.82 -34.93
CA VAL A 332 21.61 -3.06 -34.14
C VAL A 332 21.81 -4.24 -35.08
N GLN A 333 22.82 -5.05 -34.83
CA GLN A 333 23.09 -6.30 -35.55
C GLN A 333 22.58 -7.53 -34.80
N ALA A 334 22.72 -7.53 -33.47
CA ALA A 334 22.26 -8.60 -32.62
C ALA A 334 21.98 -8.09 -31.20
N LEU A 335 20.94 -8.64 -30.58
CA LEU A 335 20.55 -8.42 -29.18
C LEU A 335 20.36 -9.75 -28.48
N SER A 336 20.84 -9.83 -27.25
CA SER A 336 20.59 -10.94 -26.34
C SER A 336 20.49 -10.44 -24.91
N GLY A 337 19.91 -11.23 -24.02
CA GLY A 337 19.79 -10.85 -22.62
C GLY A 337 18.62 -11.50 -21.91
N GLU A 338 18.26 -10.94 -20.76
CA GLU A 338 17.15 -11.39 -19.94
C GLU A 338 16.47 -10.20 -19.25
N LEU A 339 15.13 -10.22 -19.25
CA LEU A 339 14.30 -9.44 -18.34
C LEU A 339 13.73 -10.38 -17.28
N ARG A 340 14.01 -10.09 -16.02
CA ARG A 340 13.49 -10.82 -14.85
C ARG A 340 12.71 -9.87 -13.95
N ILE A 341 11.47 -10.22 -13.66
CA ILE A 341 10.59 -9.49 -12.74
C ILE A 341 10.24 -10.43 -11.59
N GLU A 342 10.57 -10.03 -10.38
CA GLU A 342 10.21 -10.74 -9.15
C GLU A 342 9.13 -9.95 -8.41
N LEU A 343 8.00 -10.59 -8.15
CA LEU A 343 6.97 -10.07 -7.26
C LEU A 343 7.17 -10.69 -5.88
N ALA A 344 7.30 -9.85 -4.86
CA ALA A 344 7.27 -10.26 -3.47
C ALA A 344 6.13 -9.55 -2.76
N SER A 345 5.37 -10.26 -1.94
CA SER A 345 4.36 -9.66 -1.11
C SER A 345 4.07 -10.47 0.13
N ALA A 346 3.67 -9.77 1.18
CA ALA A 346 3.01 -10.40 2.31
C ALA A 346 1.53 -10.62 1.98
N ILE A 347 0.91 -11.57 2.66
CA ILE A 347 -0.56 -11.62 2.84
C ILE A 347 -0.91 -10.97 4.19
N PHE A 348 -2.20 -10.78 4.45
CA PHE A 348 -2.63 -10.44 5.80
C PHE A 348 -2.35 -11.60 6.78
N GLY A 349 -1.82 -11.29 7.96
CA GLY A 349 -1.43 -12.31 8.96
C GLY A 349 0.02 -12.80 8.87
N ASP A 350 0.75 -12.48 7.80
CA ASP A 350 2.19 -12.74 7.74
C ASP A 350 2.98 -11.93 8.76
N GLU A 351 4.08 -12.51 9.25
CA GLU A 351 5.09 -11.77 9.99
C GLU A 351 5.69 -10.66 9.11
N PRO A 352 5.97 -9.46 9.65
CA PRO A 352 6.35 -8.29 8.86
C PRO A 352 7.59 -8.46 7.96
N THR A 353 8.42 -9.47 8.21
CA THR A 353 9.76 -9.63 7.63
C THR A 353 9.86 -10.74 6.58
N VAL A 354 8.85 -11.60 6.42
CA VAL A 354 8.91 -12.75 5.50
C VAL A 354 7.70 -12.74 4.55
N PRO A 355 7.88 -12.35 3.27
CA PRO A 355 6.79 -12.38 2.30
C PRO A 355 6.43 -13.84 1.97
N SER A 356 5.17 -14.22 2.18
CA SER A 356 4.64 -15.54 1.83
C SER A 356 4.37 -15.72 0.34
N VAL A 357 4.16 -14.63 -0.40
CA VAL A 357 3.89 -14.65 -1.85
C VAL A 357 5.14 -14.20 -2.59
N ARG A 358 5.69 -15.10 -3.40
CA ARG A 358 6.81 -14.79 -4.30
C ARG A 358 6.49 -15.34 -5.67
N ALA A 359 6.70 -14.53 -6.70
CA ALA A 359 6.59 -14.96 -8.07
C ALA A 359 7.71 -14.43 -8.93
N VAL A 360 8.06 -15.19 -9.98
CA VAL A 360 9.09 -14.83 -10.94
C VAL A 360 8.52 -14.91 -12.35
N HIS A 361 8.81 -13.89 -13.14
CA HIS A 361 8.50 -13.79 -14.55
C HIS A 361 9.79 -13.48 -15.30
N THR A 362 10.19 -14.34 -16.23
CA THR A 362 11.47 -14.24 -16.94
C THR A 362 11.24 -14.29 -18.44
N ILE A 363 11.82 -13.34 -19.17
CA ILE A 363 11.74 -13.22 -20.62
C ILE A 363 13.16 -13.17 -21.19
N PRO A 364 13.56 -14.13 -22.05
CA PRO A 364 14.80 -14.02 -22.80
C PRO A 364 14.65 -12.91 -23.86
N LEU A 365 15.69 -12.08 -24.00
CA LEU A 365 15.72 -10.97 -24.94
C LEU A 365 16.41 -11.37 -26.24
N SER A 366 15.92 -10.79 -27.34
CA SER A 366 16.36 -11.02 -28.72
C SER A 366 16.00 -9.83 -29.60
N ASP A 367 16.52 -9.78 -30.83
CA ASP A 367 16.16 -8.76 -31.83
C ASP A 367 14.66 -8.75 -32.19
N ALA A 368 13.94 -9.85 -31.93
CA ALA A 368 12.52 -9.96 -32.24
C ALA A 368 11.61 -9.29 -31.20
N ASN A 369 12.11 -9.11 -29.96
CA ASN A 369 11.29 -8.71 -28.83
C ASN A 369 11.90 -7.59 -27.98
N ALA A 370 13.08 -7.11 -28.34
CA ALA A 370 13.75 -5.98 -27.71
C ALA A 370 14.28 -5.00 -28.76
N ALA A 371 14.26 -3.71 -28.44
CA ALA A 371 14.87 -2.67 -29.25
C ALA A 371 15.58 -1.66 -28.34
N ILE A 372 16.65 -1.07 -28.88
CA ILE A 372 17.48 -0.10 -28.19
C ILE A 372 17.85 1.06 -29.11
N ARG A 373 17.90 2.26 -28.53
CA ARG A 373 18.61 3.43 -29.07
C ARG A 373 19.49 3.98 -27.99
N PHE A 374 20.75 4.24 -28.32
CA PHE A 374 21.72 4.72 -27.36
C PHE A 374 22.67 5.72 -27.98
N HIS A 375 22.85 6.85 -27.29
CA HIS A 375 23.81 7.88 -27.61
C HIS A 375 24.50 8.33 -26.33
N ALA A 376 25.82 8.52 -26.38
CA ALA A 376 26.59 9.02 -25.24
C ALA A 376 27.73 9.93 -25.70
N PHE A 377 28.17 10.81 -24.79
CA PHE A 377 29.41 11.54 -24.96
C PHE A 377 30.61 10.69 -24.52
N VAL A 378 31.74 10.91 -25.19
CA VAL A 378 32.99 10.17 -24.96
C VAL A 378 34.02 11.08 -24.29
N GLU A 379 34.79 10.55 -23.35
CA GLU A 379 35.95 11.20 -22.75
C GLU A 379 37.20 11.02 -23.61
N SER A 380 38.23 11.85 -23.38
CA SER A 380 39.51 11.76 -24.11
C SER A 380 40.23 10.42 -23.94
N ASN A 381 39.87 9.63 -22.93
CA ASN A 381 40.38 8.27 -22.68
C ASN A 381 39.54 7.18 -23.38
N ARG A 382 38.57 7.56 -24.23
CA ARG A 382 37.61 6.71 -24.93
C ARG A 382 36.61 5.96 -24.03
N LYS A 383 36.36 6.47 -22.82
CA LYS A 383 35.27 5.98 -21.96
C LYS A 383 33.99 6.75 -22.19
N LEU A 384 32.85 6.10 -21.93
CA LEU A 384 31.57 6.78 -21.95
C LEU A 384 31.44 7.72 -20.74
N ARG A 385 30.86 8.89 -20.95
CA ARG A 385 30.44 9.78 -19.87
C ARG A 385 29.11 9.35 -19.29
N ASP A 386 28.86 9.77 -18.06
CA ASP A 386 27.58 9.57 -17.36
C ASP A 386 26.40 10.38 -17.95
N HIS A 387 26.64 11.15 -19.03
CA HIS A 387 25.63 11.89 -19.78
C HIS A 387 25.34 11.14 -21.08
N PHE A 388 24.19 10.49 -21.14
CA PHE A 388 23.78 9.68 -22.27
C PHE A 388 22.28 9.80 -22.49
N SER A 389 21.80 9.24 -23.59
CA SER A 389 20.38 9.07 -23.89
C SER A 389 20.16 7.61 -24.27
N LEU A 390 19.38 6.90 -23.46
CA LEU A 390 19.00 5.52 -23.64
C LEU A 390 17.49 5.43 -23.80
N GLU A 391 17.04 4.78 -24.87
CA GLU A 391 15.67 4.29 -25.02
C GLU A 391 15.71 2.78 -25.21
N LEU A 392 14.95 2.04 -24.40
CA LEU A 392 14.86 0.59 -24.49
C LEU A 392 13.39 0.17 -24.43
N SER A 393 13.00 -0.75 -25.31
CA SER A 393 11.67 -1.35 -25.30
C SER A 393 11.77 -2.87 -25.38
N VAL A 394 11.02 -3.56 -24.52
CA VAL A 394 10.89 -5.03 -24.51
C VAL A 394 9.40 -5.37 -24.57
N GLU A 395 9.03 -6.29 -25.44
CA GLU A 395 7.66 -6.80 -25.56
C GLU A 395 7.67 -8.33 -25.54
N GLY A 396 7.09 -8.95 -24.52
CA GLY A 396 7.15 -10.41 -24.41
C GLY A 396 5.97 -11.03 -23.68
N LYS A 397 5.95 -12.36 -23.72
CA LYS A 397 5.00 -13.19 -22.99
C LYS A 397 5.78 -14.33 -22.32
N ALA A 398 5.51 -14.54 -21.04
CA ALA A 398 6.04 -15.68 -20.30
C ALA A 398 5.11 -16.05 -19.15
N SER A 399 5.38 -17.18 -18.50
CA SER A 399 4.62 -17.57 -17.32
C SER A 399 5.08 -16.79 -16.09
N LEU A 400 4.13 -16.30 -15.30
CA LEU A 400 4.38 -15.87 -13.92
C LEU A 400 4.26 -17.07 -12.99
N ARG A 401 5.38 -17.47 -12.37
CA ARG A 401 5.47 -18.67 -11.53
C ARG A 401 5.59 -18.28 -10.07
N PHE A 402 4.63 -18.69 -9.26
CA PHE A 402 4.67 -18.50 -7.82
C PHE A 402 5.39 -19.67 -7.13
N GLY A 403 6.17 -19.35 -6.10
CA GLY A 403 6.98 -20.29 -5.30
C GLY A 403 6.19 -21.14 -4.32
#